data_AF-A0A829A9K5-F1
#
_entry.id   AF-A0A829A9K5-F1
#
_cell.length_a   1.000
_cell.length_b   1.000
_cell.length_c   1.000
_cell.angle_alpha   90.00
_cell.angle_beta   90.00
_cell.angle_gamma   90.00
#
_symmetry.space_group_name_H-M   'P 1'
#
loop_
_entity.id
_entity.type
_entity.pdbx_description
1 polymer ?
#
loop_
_entity_poly.entity_id
_entity_poly.type
_entity_poly.pdbx_seq_one_letter_code
_entity_poly.pdbx_strand_id
1 'polypeptide(L)'
;MLPLKSKTCTIISIILLSICFISASFYFHPSIENNFQFLVFITFCCWSTGGLSLVFSTKINSQILKMLVILLDLIGIYGWLIFAR
;
A
#
# COMPACT_ATOMS: atom_id res chain seq x y z
N MET A 1 -10.23 -12.28 -18.33
CA MET A 1 -10.42 -11.59 -17.04
C MET A 1 -11.49 -12.34 -16.25
N LEU A 2 -11.12 -13.07 -15.20
CA LEU A 2 -12.11 -13.68 -14.29
C LEU A 2 -12.88 -12.55 -13.58
N PRO A 3 -14.22 -12.51 -13.63
CA PRO A 3 -15.00 -11.48 -12.96
C PRO A 3 -14.96 -11.76 -11.45
N LEU A 4 -13.94 -11.24 -10.76
CA LEU A 4 -13.97 -11.18 -9.31
C LEU A 4 -15.17 -10.32 -8.91
N LYS A 5 -16.03 -10.85 -8.04
CA LYS A 5 -17.14 -10.09 -7.45
C LYS A 5 -16.56 -8.83 -6.79
N SER A 6 -17.21 -7.68 -7.01
CA SER A 6 -16.75 -6.37 -6.48
C SER A 6 -16.44 -6.41 -4.98
N LYS A 7 -17.23 -7.14 -4.18
CA LYS A 7 -16.97 -7.35 -2.74
C LYS A 7 -15.61 -8.02 -2.45
N THR A 8 -15.22 -9.01 -3.25
CA THR A 8 -13.94 -9.71 -3.10
C THR A 8 -12.77 -8.78 -3.46
N CYS A 9 -12.91 -7.94 -4.48
CA CYS A 9 -11.89 -6.94 -4.81
C CYS A 9 -11.70 -5.90 -3.71
N THR A 10 -12.81 -5.45 -3.08
CA THR A 10 -12.73 -4.54 -1.93
C THR A 10 -11.96 -5.18 -0.77
N ILE A 11 -12.24 -6.44 -0.45
CA ILE A 11 -11.54 -7.16 0.63
C ILE A 11 -10.04 -7.30 0.30
N ILE A 12 -9.70 -7.71 -0.91
CA ILE A 12 -8.31 -7.85 -1.35
C ILE A 12 -7.58 -6.51 -1.29
N SER A 13 -8.20 -5.42 -1.74
CA SER A 13 -7.63 -4.08 -1.67
C SER A 13 -7.39 -3.63 -0.22
N ILE A 14 -8.33 -3.87 0.70
CA ILE A 14 -8.14 -3.53 2.13
C ILE A 14 -7.02 -4.36 2.77
N ILE A 15 -6.90 -5.64 2.41
CA ILE A 15 -5.81 -6.50 2.90
C ILE A 15 -4.46 -5.99 2.38
N LEU A 16 -4.37 -5.70 1.09
CA LEU A 16 -3.15 -5.14 0.48
C LEU A 16 -2.77 -3.78 1.08
N LEU A 17 -3.76 -2.92 1.31
CA LEU A 17 -3.57 -1.63 1.99
C LEU A 17 -3.01 -1.82 3.39
N SER A 18 -3.54 -2.79 4.14
CA SER A 18 -3.07 -3.10 5.49
C SER A 18 -1.62 -3.58 5.48
N ILE A 19 -1.24 -4.43 4.51
CA ILE A 19 0.15 -4.87 4.32
C ILE A 19 1.04 -3.67 3.96
N CYS A 20 0.59 -2.78 3.08
CA CYS A 20 1.33 -1.58 2.70
C CYS A 20 1.63 -0.69 3.91
N PHE A 21 0.66 -0.51 4.82
CA PHE A 21 0.85 0.27 6.05
C PHE A 21 1.74 -0.42 7.07
N ILE A 22 1.65 -1.74 7.22
CA ILE A 22 2.58 -2.51 8.07
C ILE A 22 4.00 -2.35 7.54
N SER A 23 4.22 -2.49 6.24
CA SER A 23 5.51 -2.23 5.61
C SER A 23 5.97 -0.79 5.84
N ALA A 24 5.09 0.19 5.66
CA ALA A 24 5.43 1.60 5.87
C ALA A 24 5.78 1.93 7.33
N SER A 25 5.23 1.19 8.31
CA SER A 25 5.57 1.38 9.72
C SER A 25 7.05 1.09 10.01
N PHE A 26 7.67 0.22 9.22
CA PHE A 26 9.10 -0.04 9.35
C PHE A 26 9.97 1.16 8.97
N TYR A 27 9.48 2.15 8.20
CA TYR A 27 10.22 3.40 7.93
C TYR A 27 10.64 4.15 9.19
N PHE A 28 9.91 3.97 10.29
CA PHE A 28 10.23 4.57 11.59
C PHE A 28 11.23 3.75 12.41
N HIS A 29 11.63 2.56 11.94
CA HIS A 29 12.54 1.71 12.68
C HIS A 29 13.99 2.22 12.52
N PRO A 30 14.74 2.44 13.62
CA PRO A 30 16.08 3.02 13.57
C PRO A 30 17.11 2.16 12.81
N SER A 31 16.80 0.90 12.54
CA SER A 31 17.64 0.00 11.73
C SER A 31 17.63 0.32 10.23
N ILE A 32 16.69 1.13 9.73
CA ILE A 32 16.63 1.50 8.31
C ILE A 32 17.71 2.50 7.94
N GLU A 33 18.02 3.45 8.82
CA GLU A 33 18.99 4.52 8.56
C GLU A 33 20.37 3.95 8.18
N ASN A 34 20.73 2.81 8.79
CA ASN A 34 22.02 2.15 8.57
C ASN A 34 21.98 0.96 7.59
N ASN A 35 20.80 0.60 7.05
CA ASN A 35 20.66 -0.57 6.19
C ASN A 35 19.88 -0.25 4.91
N PHE A 36 20.61 0.24 3.91
CA PHE A 36 20.07 0.60 2.60
C PHE A 36 19.36 -0.57 1.88
N GLN A 37 19.85 -1.81 2.04
CA GLN A 37 19.18 -2.98 1.44
C GLN A 37 17.81 -3.23 2.07
N PHE A 38 17.71 -3.06 3.39
CA PHE A 38 16.45 -3.19 4.11
C PHE A 38 15.47 -2.07 3.73
N LEU A 39 15.96 -0.84 3.53
CA LEU A 39 15.16 0.27 3.01
C LEU A 39 14.56 -0.04 1.63
N VAL A 40 15.39 -0.44 0.67
CA VAL A 40 14.96 -0.77 -0.70
C VAL A 40 13.92 -1.90 -0.68
N PHE A 41 14.12 -2.91 0.17
CA PHE A 41 13.17 -4.02 0.32
C PHE A 41 11.79 -3.52 0.80
N ILE A 42 11.76 -2.68 1.84
CA ILE A 42 10.49 -2.15 2.37
C ILE A 42 9.82 -1.23 1.35
N THR A 43 10.56 -0.36 0.68
CA THR A 43 10.02 0.50 -0.38
C THR A 43 9.41 -0.31 -1.51
N PHE A 44 10.08 -1.38 -1.94
CA PHE A 44 9.55 -2.30 -2.92
C PHE A 44 8.27 -3.01 -2.44
N CYS A 45 8.21 -3.44 -1.18
CA CYS A 45 7.02 -4.02 -0.58
C CYS A 45 5.85 -3.03 -0.54
N CYS A 46 6.06 -1.79 -0.10
CA CYS A 46 5.03 -0.74 -0.11
C CYS A 46 4.54 -0.44 -1.53
N TRP A 47 5.46 -0.29 -2.50
CA TRP A 47 5.10 -0.01 -3.89
C TRP A 47 4.31 -1.15 -4.54
N SER A 48 4.74 -2.39 -4.35
CA SER A 48 4.06 -3.55 -4.93
C SER A 48 2.67 -3.76 -4.31
N THR A 49 2.56 -3.70 -2.99
CA THR A 49 1.29 -3.91 -2.27
C THR A 49 0.31 -2.77 -2.45
N GLY A 50 0.76 -1.51 -2.30
CA GLY A 50 -0.06 -0.33 -2.59
C GLY A 50 -0.44 -0.22 -4.06
N GLY A 51 0.48 -0.53 -4.98
CA GLY A 51 0.21 -0.56 -6.42
C GLY A 51 -0.85 -1.60 -6.80
N LEU A 52 -0.76 -2.81 -6.25
CA LEU A 52 -1.78 -3.84 -6.42
C LEU A 52 -3.12 -3.42 -5.80
N SER A 53 -3.10 -2.81 -4.61
CA SER A 53 -4.31 -2.29 -3.97
C SER A 53 -5.01 -1.25 -4.86
N LEU A 54 -4.26 -0.32 -5.47
CA LEU A 54 -4.78 0.66 -6.42
C LEU A 54 -5.44 0.01 -7.63
N VAL A 55 -4.87 -1.07 -8.18
CA VAL A 55 -5.48 -1.81 -9.30
C VAL A 55 -6.82 -2.41 -8.88
N PHE A 56 -6.91 -2.99 -7.69
CA PHE A 56 -8.17 -3.56 -7.17
C PHE A 56 -9.17 -2.50 -6.72
N SER A 57 -8.71 -1.33 -6.25
CA SER A 57 -9.57 -0.24 -5.81
C SER A 57 -10.42 0.35 -6.94
N THR A 58 -9.94 0.23 -8.20
CA THR A 58 -10.73 0.62 -9.38
C THR A 58 -12.06 -0.13 -9.50
N LYS A 59 -12.15 -1.34 -8.93
CA LYS A 59 -13.33 -2.24 -8.95
C LYS A 59 -14.24 -2.09 -7.72
N ILE A 60 -13.91 -1.18 -6.80
CA ILE A 60 -14.75 -0.87 -5.64
C ILE A 60 -15.95 -0.05 -6.11
N ASN A 61 -17.15 -0.51 -5.75
CA ASN A 61 -18.40 0.13 -6.18
C ASN A 61 -18.73 1.41 -5.39
N SER A 62 -18.30 1.49 -4.12
CA SER A 62 -18.50 2.69 -3.30
C SER A 62 -17.48 3.76 -3.62
N GLN A 63 -17.94 4.91 -4.09
CA GLN A 63 -17.08 6.02 -4.54
C GLN A 63 -16.29 6.65 -3.39
N ILE A 64 -16.90 6.81 -2.22
CA ILE A 64 -16.22 7.34 -1.02
C ILE A 64 -15.13 6.37 -0.56
N LEU A 65 -15.44 5.08 -0.47
CA LEU A 65 -14.49 4.06 -0.04
C LEU A 65 -13.31 3.95 -1.01
N LYS A 66 -13.59 3.98 -2.33
CA LYS A 66 -12.56 4.01 -3.36
C LYS A 66 -11.62 5.20 -3.20
N MET A 67 -12.17 6.39 -2.97
CA MET A 67 -11.36 7.60 -2.78
C MET A 67 -10.45 7.48 -1.54
N LEU A 68 -10.99 6.99 -0.42
CA LEU A 68 -10.22 6.78 0.80
C LEU A 68 -9.08 5.78 0.59
N VAL A 69 -9.37 4.62 0.00
CA VAL A 69 -8.37 3.58 -0.27
C VAL A 69 -7.24 4.13 -1.15
N ILE A 70 -7.58 4.83 -2.25
CA ILE A 70 -6.58 5.43 -3.14
C ILE A 70 -5.71 6.44 -2.39
N LEU A 71 -6.31 7.29 -1.56
CA LEU A 71 -5.58 8.31 -0.82
C LEU A 71 -4.65 7.69 0.23
N LEU A 72 -5.10 6.66 0.95
CA LEU A 72 -4.25 5.93 1.88
C LEU A 72 -3.14 5.14 1.17
N ASP A 73 -3.41 4.50 0.03
CA ASP A 73 -2.39 3.81 -0.77
C ASP A 73 -1.29 4.77 -1.22
N LEU A 74 -1.66 5.98 -1.68
CA LEU A 74 -0.68 7.00 -2.06
C LEU A 74 0.19 7.41 -0.87
N ILE A 75 -0.38 7.59 0.33
CA ILE A 75 0.40 7.90 1.54
C ILE A 75 1.38 6.77 1.86
N GLY A 76 0.95 5.50 1.77
CA GLY A 76 1.82 4.35 2.01
C GLY A 76 2.95 4.21 0.98
N ILE A 77 2.65 4.44 -0.30
CA ILE A 77 3.61 4.35 -1.41
C ILE A 77 4.63 5.49 -1.37
N TYR A 78 4.23 6.70 -0.99
CA TYR A 78 5.11 7.87 -0.94
C TYR A 78 5.69 8.17 0.45
N GLY A 79 5.29 7.42 1.49
CA GLY A 79 5.75 7.63 2.86
C GLY A 79 7.27 7.57 3.01
N TRP A 80 7.96 6.76 2.20
CA TRP A 80 9.43 6.71 2.20
C TRP A 80 10.08 8.06 1.86
N LEU A 81 9.49 8.90 1.00
CA LEU A 81 10.06 10.22 0.67
C LEU A 81 10.12 11.16 1.89
N ILE A 82 9.25 10.93 2.87
CA ILE A 82 9.12 11.78 4.06
C ILE A 82 9.89 11.16 5.24
N PHE A 83 9.83 9.83 5.39
CA PHE A 83 10.29 9.14 6.59
C PHE A 83 11.61 8.38 6.42
N ALA A 84 12.00 7.99 5.20
CA ALA A 84 13.30 7.35 4.96
C ALA A 84 14.39 8.41 4.71
N ARG A 85 14.65 9.22 5.74
CA ARG A 85 15.61 10.32 5.71
C ARG A 85 16.88 9.96 6.48
#